data_AF-A0A965KBK8-F1
#
_entry.id   AF-A0A965KBK8-F1
#
_cell.length_a   1.000
_cell.length_b   1.000
_cell.length_c   1.000
_cell.angle_alpha   90.00
_cell.angle_beta   90.00
_cell.angle_gamma   90.00
#
_symmetry.space_group_name_H-M   'P 1'
#
loop_
_entity.id
_entity.type
_entity.pdbx_description
1 polymer ?
#
loop_
_entity_poly.entity_id
_entity_poly.type
_entity_poly.pdbx_seq_one_letter_code
_entity_poly.pdbx_strand_id
1 'polypeptide(L)'
;STGPYYLKALRGLPETGLNMVNNGDQTALMLHALLWQKPGEKLGMKTLSDSFLRLKTNPRALGDLVEIADFKLNQTKTIGNRPYPEVNLELHAHYSNDEIQAAFGRDVFNESGQKGIGVLHFPWCKAYALLVTLQKSDKDFSPSTMYKDFPIGRDKFHIDSQSNTSESSVTAQNCIHHKELGYSIHLFVRNTRSIGPATAPFQYMGKVNYLEHKGECPIGFTWQLEHSLP
;
A
#
# COMPACT_ATOMS: atom_id res chain seq x y z
N SER A 1 12.40 13.24 -15.32
CA SER A 1 12.61 13.42 -13.87
C SER A 1 12.59 12.06 -13.18
N THR A 2 13.49 11.84 -12.22
CA THR A 2 13.35 10.80 -11.18
C THR A 2 12.14 11.14 -10.29
N GLY A 3 11.55 10.17 -9.62
CA GLY A 3 10.35 10.39 -8.82
C GLY A 3 9.21 9.44 -9.18
N PRO A 4 8.21 9.30 -8.28
CA PRO A 4 7.25 8.24 -8.38
C PRO A 4 6.24 8.45 -9.51
N TYR A 5 5.84 7.36 -10.18
CA TYR A 5 5.01 7.42 -11.38
C TYR A 5 3.63 8.02 -11.12
N TYR A 6 3.03 7.81 -9.95
CA TYR A 6 1.71 8.39 -9.65
C TYR A 6 1.75 9.93 -9.65
N LEU A 7 2.85 10.55 -9.20
CA LEU A 7 3.03 12.01 -9.29
C LEU A 7 3.24 12.47 -10.73
N LYS A 8 3.97 11.68 -11.54
CA LYS A 8 4.13 11.96 -12.97
C LYS A 8 2.81 11.84 -13.72
N ALA A 9 1.99 10.84 -13.37
CA ALA A 9 0.65 10.65 -13.88
C ALA A 9 -0.25 11.84 -13.51
N LEU A 10 -0.26 12.26 -12.24
CA LEU A 10 -1.00 13.45 -11.77
C LEU A 10 -0.59 14.71 -12.53
N ARG A 11 0.71 14.94 -12.70
CA ARG A 11 1.26 16.07 -13.48
C ARG A 11 0.80 16.05 -14.94
N GLY A 12 0.69 14.87 -15.54
CA GLY A 12 0.25 14.69 -16.93
C GLY A 12 -1.27 14.73 -17.15
N LEU A 13 -2.08 14.70 -16.09
CA LEU A 13 -3.55 14.70 -16.20
C LEU A 13 -4.16 15.81 -17.06
N PRO A 14 -3.64 17.08 -17.08
CA PRO A 14 -4.17 18.13 -17.95
C PRO A 14 -4.10 17.80 -19.44
N GLU A 15 -3.06 17.07 -19.87
CA GLU A 15 -2.78 16.75 -21.27
C GLU A 15 -3.29 15.36 -21.66
N THR A 16 -3.26 14.39 -20.73
CA THR A 16 -3.51 12.96 -21.01
C THR A 16 -4.67 12.35 -20.24
N GLY A 17 -5.43 13.12 -19.45
CA GLY A 17 -6.32 12.64 -18.39
C GLY A 17 -7.43 11.64 -18.76
N LEU A 18 -7.75 11.48 -20.05
CA LEU A 18 -8.73 10.47 -20.54
C LEU A 18 -8.07 9.22 -21.15
N ASN A 19 -6.80 9.27 -21.55
CA ASN A 19 -6.11 8.13 -22.15
C ASN A 19 -5.52 7.18 -21.10
N MET A 20 -5.46 7.59 -19.83
CA MET A 20 -4.97 6.76 -18.72
C MET A 20 -5.90 5.59 -18.36
N VAL A 21 -7.20 5.72 -18.65
CA VAL A 21 -8.19 4.63 -18.44
C VAL A 21 -7.94 3.47 -19.42
N ASN A 22 -7.32 3.74 -20.57
CA ASN A 22 -7.11 2.74 -21.61
C ASN A 22 -5.91 1.79 -21.38
N ASN A 23 -5.07 2.03 -20.37
CA ASN A 23 -3.81 1.29 -20.16
C ASN A 23 -3.80 0.33 -18.95
N GLY A 24 -4.95 0.10 -18.31
CA GLY A 24 -5.10 -0.95 -17.30
C GLY A 24 -5.82 -0.49 -16.04
N ASP A 25 -6.86 -1.22 -15.66
CA ASP A 25 -7.80 -0.90 -14.58
C ASP A 25 -7.11 -0.55 -13.25
N GLN A 26 -5.98 -1.19 -12.92
CA GLN A 26 -5.31 -1.02 -11.62
C GLN A 26 -4.71 0.38 -11.40
N THR A 27 -4.05 0.97 -12.40
CA THR A 27 -3.45 2.31 -12.22
C THR A 27 -4.54 3.37 -12.06
N ALA A 28 -5.64 3.22 -12.81
CA ALA A 28 -6.81 4.06 -12.67
C ALA A 28 -7.50 3.90 -11.30
N LEU A 29 -7.62 2.67 -10.79
CA LEU A 29 -8.15 2.39 -9.46
C LEU A 29 -7.26 2.98 -8.35
N MET A 30 -5.94 2.85 -8.44
CA MET A 30 -5.00 3.46 -7.50
C MET A 30 -5.14 4.99 -7.50
N LEU A 31 -5.24 5.61 -8.68
CA LEU A 31 -5.39 7.06 -8.78
C LEU A 31 -6.75 7.53 -8.25
N HIS A 32 -7.81 6.76 -8.46
CA HIS A 32 -9.11 7.01 -7.83
C HIS A 32 -8.99 6.96 -6.30
N ALA A 33 -8.37 5.91 -5.75
CA ALA A 33 -8.15 5.76 -4.32
C ALA A 33 -7.37 6.93 -3.71
N LEU A 34 -6.29 7.35 -4.37
CA LEU A 34 -5.46 8.48 -3.95
C LEU A 34 -6.27 9.79 -3.85
N LEU A 35 -7.07 10.08 -4.87
CA LEU A 35 -7.77 11.35 -5.00
C LEU A 35 -9.05 11.43 -4.16
N TRP A 36 -9.80 10.32 -4.11
CA TRP A 36 -11.17 10.34 -3.61
C TRP A 36 -11.35 9.62 -2.27
N GLN A 37 -10.50 8.64 -1.95
CA GLN A 37 -10.48 7.89 -0.68
C GLN A 37 -11.85 7.30 -0.28
N LYS A 38 -12.74 7.10 -1.25
CA LYS A 38 -14.10 6.59 -1.09
C LYS A 38 -14.53 5.86 -2.36
N PRO A 39 -15.34 4.80 -2.25
CA PRO A 39 -15.96 4.16 -3.41
C PRO A 39 -16.76 5.16 -4.26
N GLY A 40 -16.82 4.90 -5.57
CA GLY A 40 -17.48 5.77 -6.55
C GLY A 40 -18.94 6.04 -6.23
N GLU A 41 -19.68 5.02 -5.78
CA GLU A 41 -21.09 5.12 -5.40
C GLU A 41 -21.31 6.20 -4.31
N LYS A 42 -20.41 6.28 -3.32
CA LYS A 42 -20.49 7.27 -2.22
C LYS A 42 -20.22 8.71 -2.69
N LEU A 43 -19.77 8.88 -3.92
CA LEU A 43 -19.47 10.16 -4.56
C LEU A 43 -20.44 10.49 -5.69
N GLY A 44 -21.43 9.62 -5.95
CA GLY A 44 -22.36 9.73 -7.07
C GLY A 44 -21.76 9.39 -8.44
N MET A 45 -20.67 8.62 -8.47
CA MET A 45 -20.01 8.15 -9.69
C MET A 45 -20.58 6.78 -10.10
N LYS A 46 -20.82 6.58 -11.40
CA LYS A 46 -21.34 5.32 -11.97
C LYS A 46 -20.23 4.46 -12.55
N THR A 47 -19.19 5.09 -13.08
CA THR A 47 -18.06 4.42 -13.72
C THR A 47 -16.74 4.98 -13.20
N LEU A 48 -15.68 4.18 -13.26
CA LEU A 48 -14.34 4.64 -12.87
C LEU A 48 -13.92 5.89 -13.67
N SER A 49 -14.32 5.98 -14.93
CA SER A 49 -14.11 7.15 -15.80
C SER A 49 -14.70 8.45 -15.24
N ASP A 50 -15.79 8.39 -14.47
CA ASP A 50 -16.40 9.58 -13.84
C ASP A 50 -15.44 10.25 -12.85
N SER A 51 -14.55 9.47 -12.23
CA SER A 51 -13.49 9.97 -11.33
C SER A 51 -12.60 11.00 -12.02
N PHE A 52 -12.27 10.74 -13.29
CA PHE A 52 -11.38 11.57 -14.08
C PHE A 52 -12.14 12.66 -14.83
N LEU A 53 -13.35 12.35 -15.31
CA LEU A 53 -14.22 13.35 -15.93
C LEU A 53 -14.53 14.49 -14.97
N ARG A 54 -14.77 14.20 -13.69
CA ARG A 54 -15.02 15.21 -12.65
C ARG A 54 -13.83 16.15 -12.40
N LEU A 55 -12.60 15.66 -12.55
CA LEU A 55 -11.41 16.52 -12.50
C LEU A 55 -11.32 17.40 -13.74
N LYS A 56 -11.57 16.81 -14.91
CA LYS A 56 -11.56 17.53 -16.19
C LYS A 56 -12.57 18.67 -16.23
N THR A 57 -13.74 18.51 -15.63
CA THR A 57 -14.76 19.57 -15.55
C THR A 57 -14.44 20.67 -14.55
N ASN A 58 -13.37 20.53 -13.76
CA ASN A 58 -12.87 21.57 -12.85
C ASN A 58 -11.39 21.90 -13.12
N PRO A 59 -11.09 22.74 -14.15
CA PRO A 59 -9.73 23.07 -14.54
C PRO A 59 -8.88 23.71 -13.44
N ARG A 60 -9.51 24.43 -12.49
CA ARG A 60 -8.79 25.05 -11.36
C ARG A 60 -8.27 24.00 -10.39
N ALA A 61 -9.13 23.08 -9.95
CA ALA A 61 -8.72 21.98 -9.08
C ALA A 61 -7.67 21.09 -9.76
N LEU A 62 -7.79 20.90 -11.08
CA LEU A 62 -6.77 20.19 -11.85
C LEU A 62 -5.43 20.94 -11.88
N GLY A 63 -5.44 22.26 -12.03
CA GLY A 63 -4.25 23.11 -11.92
C GLY A 63 -3.58 23.01 -10.55
N ASP A 64 -4.35 23.10 -9.47
CA ASP A 64 -3.85 22.96 -8.10
C ASP A 64 -3.20 21.58 -7.88
N LEU A 65 -3.81 20.51 -8.40
CA LEU A 65 -3.26 19.16 -8.32
C LEU A 65 -1.91 19.03 -9.05
N VAL A 66 -1.75 19.69 -10.20
CA VAL A 66 -0.49 19.71 -10.95
C VAL A 66 0.58 20.45 -10.17
N GLU A 67 0.26 21.60 -9.59
CA GLU A 67 1.19 22.38 -8.77
C GLU A 67 1.65 21.58 -7.54
N ILE A 68 0.72 20.90 -6.86
CA ILE A 68 1.05 20.01 -5.74
C ILE A 68 1.94 18.85 -6.20
N ALA A 69 1.65 18.25 -7.35
CA ALA A 69 2.44 17.16 -7.90
C ALA A 69 3.87 17.61 -8.25
N ASP A 70 4.03 18.78 -8.87
CA ASP A 70 5.34 19.38 -9.20
C ASP A 70 6.13 19.70 -7.93
N PHE A 71 5.48 20.31 -6.94
CA PHE A 71 6.10 20.56 -5.65
C PHE A 71 6.60 19.28 -4.98
N LYS A 72 5.78 18.21 -4.97
CA LYS A 72 6.14 16.92 -4.38
C LYS A 72 7.24 16.20 -5.16
N LEU A 73 7.25 16.29 -6.50
CA LEU A 73 8.32 15.74 -7.33
C LEU A 73 9.67 16.38 -7.04
N ASN A 74 9.70 17.68 -6.71
CA ASN A 74 10.93 18.38 -6.35
C ASN A 74 11.44 18.06 -4.94
N GLN A 75 10.58 17.51 -4.07
CA GLN A 75 10.94 17.18 -2.69
C GLN A 75 11.19 15.70 -2.44
N THR A 76 10.68 14.82 -3.30
CA THR A 76 10.73 13.38 -3.06
C THR A 76 12.13 12.81 -3.16
N LYS A 77 12.49 11.92 -2.23
CA LYS A 77 13.69 11.09 -2.29
C LYS A 77 13.45 9.75 -2.98
N THR A 78 12.19 9.43 -3.29
CA THR A 78 11.83 8.17 -3.95
C THR A 78 12.32 8.21 -5.40
N ILE A 79 13.16 7.23 -5.76
CA ILE A 79 13.78 7.15 -7.09
C ILE A 79 12.73 6.80 -8.17
N GLY A 80 11.73 6.00 -7.81
CA GLY A 80 10.75 5.43 -8.74
C GLY A 80 11.15 4.05 -9.28
N ASN A 81 11.89 3.27 -8.48
CA ASN A 81 12.28 1.92 -8.85
C ASN A 81 11.09 0.95 -8.70
N ARG A 82 10.86 0.10 -9.71
CA ARG A 82 9.79 -0.92 -9.74
C ARG A 82 10.40 -2.31 -9.96
N PRO A 83 10.95 -2.94 -8.92
CA PRO A 83 11.57 -4.25 -9.05
C PRO A 83 10.56 -5.39 -9.29
N TYR A 84 9.27 -5.15 -9.05
CA TYR A 84 8.21 -6.17 -9.15
C TYR A 84 7.16 -5.75 -10.20
N PRO A 85 7.27 -6.20 -11.45
CA PRO A 85 6.39 -5.76 -12.54
C PRO A 85 4.93 -6.21 -12.37
N GLU A 86 4.67 -7.23 -11.56
CA GLU A 86 3.33 -7.76 -11.29
C GLU A 86 2.47 -6.86 -10.38
N VAL A 87 3.08 -5.88 -9.71
CA VAL A 87 2.38 -4.90 -8.87
C VAL A 87 2.81 -3.48 -9.26
N ASN A 88 1.85 -2.57 -9.35
CA ASN A 88 2.11 -1.17 -9.73
C ASN A 88 2.67 -0.32 -8.57
N LEU A 89 3.68 -0.85 -7.87
CA LEU A 89 4.27 -0.25 -6.67
C LEU A 89 5.75 0.06 -6.87
N GLU A 90 6.16 1.19 -6.33
CA GLU A 90 7.54 1.67 -6.36
C GLU A 90 8.18 1.53 -5.00
N LEU A 91 9.40 1.01 -5.01
CA LEU A 91 10.18 0.83 -3.82
C LEU A 91 10.36 2.18 -3.09
N HIS A 92 10.04 2.19 -1.80
CA HIS A 92 10.10 3.34 -0.90
C HIS A 92 9.14 4.49 -1.23
N ALA A 93 8.19 4.30 -2.16
CA ALA A 93 7.06 5.21 -2.34
C ALA A 93 6.01 5.01 -1.23
N HIS A 94 5.10 5.98 -1.08
CA HIS A 94 4.06 5.98 -0.05
C HIS A 94 2.70 5.74 -0.67
N TYR A 95 1.90 4.87 -0.05
CA TYR A 95 0.57 4.46 -0.50
C TYR A 95 -0.41 4.41 0.67
N SER A 96 -1.64 4.87 0.44
CA SER A 96 -2.76 4.59 1.33
C SER A 96 -3.15 3.10 1.28
N ASN A 97 -3.95 2.66 2.25
CA ASN A 97 -4.45 1.28 2.26
C ASN A 97 -5.29 0.96 1.00
N ASP A 98 -6.13 1.89 0.57
CA ASP A 98 -6.98 1.70 -0.62
C ASP A 98 -6.11 1.64 -1.90
N GLU A 99 -5.03 2.43 -2.00
CA GLU A 99 -4.05 2.30 -3.09
C GLU A 99 -3.33 0.94 -3.08
N ILE A 100 -2.94 0.44 -1.90
CA ILE A 100 -2.31 -0.88 -1.77
C ILE A 100 -3.28 -1.95 -2.30
N GLN A 101 -4.53 -1.93 -1.86
CA GLN A 101 -5.53 -2.90 -2.30
C GLN A 101 -5.80 -2.83 -3.81
N ALA A 102 -5.87 -1.62 -4.38
CA ALA A 102 -5.98 -1.42 -5.82
C ALA A 102 -4.77 -1.96 -6.59
N ALA A 103 -3.55 -1.77 -6.06
CA ALA A 103 -2.32 -2.28 -6.67
C ALA A 103 -2.29 -3.81 -6.75
N PHE A 104 -2.95 -4.50 -5.81
CA PHE A 104 -3.12 -5.96 -5.83
C PHE A 104 -4.41 -6.40 -6.55
N GLY A 105 -5.14 -5.50 -7.21
CA GLY A 105 -6.28 -5.83 -8.06
C GLY A 105 -7.64 -5.86 -7.36
N ARG A 106 -7.77 -5.34 -6.12
CA ARG A 106 -9.10 -5.12 -5.53
C ARG A 106 -9.79 -3.96 -6.24
N ASP A 107 -11.08 -4.13 -6.52
CA ASP A 107 -11.93 -3.08 -7.06
C ASP A 107 -12.39 -2.12 -5.95
N VAL A 108 -11.50 -1.19 -5.57
CA VAL A 108 -11.78 -0.15 -4.57
C VAL A 108 -12.74 0.93 -5.05
N PHE A 109 -13.11 0.92 -6.34
CA PHE A 109 -14.11 1.84 -6.87
C PHE A 109 -15.53 1.35 -6.53
N ASN A 110 -15.77 0.05 -6.71
CA ASN A 110 -17.08 -0.56 -6.41
C ASN A 110 -17.19 -1.07 -4.98
N GLU A 111 -16.08 -1.42 -4.32
CA GLU A 111 -16.08 -1.99 -2.98
C GLU A 111 -15.33 -1.12 -1.97
N SER A 112 -15.76 -1.16 -0.72
CA SER A 112 -14.93 -0.62 0.37
C SER A 112 -13.75 -1.55 0.63
N GLY A 113 -12.53 -0.99 0.62
CA GLY A 113 -11.33 -1.73 1.00
C GLY A 113 -11.41 -2.28 2.44
N GLN A 114 -10.65 -3.35 2.70
CA GLN A 114 -10.45 -3.88 4.04
C GLN A 114 -9.71 -2.86 4.91
N LYS A 115 -10.27 -2.55 6.08
CA LYS A 115 -9.71 -1.58 7.04
C LYS A 115 -9.48 -2.23 8.40
N GLY A 116 -8.47 -1.75 9.12
CA GLY A 116 -8.19 -2.21 10.49
C GLY A 116 -7.50 -3.58 10.58
N ILE A 117 -7.11 -4.19 9.46
CA ILE A 117 -6.38 -5.47 9.43
C ILE A 117 -4.91 -5.17 9.11
N GLY A 118 -3.99 -5.69 9.93
CA GLY A 118 -2.54 -5.55 9.71
C GLY A 118 -1.97 -6.46 8.61
N VAL A 119 -2.79 -7.35 8.06
CA VAL A 119 -2.41 -8.30 7.00
C VAL A 119 -3.53 -8.37 5.98
N LEU A 120 -3.23 -8.10 4.71
CA LEU A 120 -4.16 -8.25 3.61
C LEU A 120 -3.79 -9.49 2.80
N HIS A 121 -4.78 -10.34 2.50
CA HIS A 121 -4.60 -11.53 1.67
C HIS A 121 -5.29 -11.32 0.32
N PHE A 122 -4.54 -11.55 -0.76
CA PHE A 122 -4.99 -11.45 -2.14
C PHE A 122 -4.85 -12.82 -2.82
N PRO A 123 -5.82 -13.73 -2.64
CA PRO A 123 -5.70 -15.11 -3.12
C PRO A 123 -5.61 -15.23 -4.64
N TRP A 124 -6.26 -14.33 -5.38
CA TRP A 124 -6.29 -14.34 -6.86
C TRP A 124 -4.93 -14.07 -7.51
N CYS A 125 -4.04 -13.33 -6.82
CA CYS A 125 -2.67 -13.11 -7.27
C CYS A 125 -1.64 -13.76 -6.34
N LYS A 126 -2.08 -14.63 -5.42
CA LYS A 126 -1.26 -15.27 -4.39
C LYS A 126 -0.31 -14.29 -3.70
N ALA A 127 -0.85 -13.21 -3.14
CA ALA A 127 -0.04 -12.22 -2.43
C ALA A 127 -0.55 -11.94 -1.03
N TYR A 128 0.36 -11.60 -0.13
CA TYR A 128 0.06 -11.00 1.16
C TYR A 128 0.73 -9.63 1.26
N ALA A 129 -0.01 -8.64 1.78
CA ALA A 129 0.56 -7.36 2.19
C ALA A 129 0.56 -7.24 3.72
N LEU A 130 1.74 -7.12 4.31
CA LEU A 130 1.96 -6.89 5.73
C LEU A 130 2.00 -5.37 5.99
N LEU A 131 1.04 -4.88 6.77
CA LEU A 131 0.87 -3.46 7.08
C LEU A 131 1.34 -3.17 8.51
N VAL A 132 2.52 -2.58 8.64
CA VAL A 132 3.20 -2.34 9.92
C VAL A 132 3.12 -0.87 10.32
N THR A 133 2.75 -0.61 11.57
CA THR A 133 2.83 0.72 12.20
C THR A 133 3.82 0.65 13.36
N LEU A 134 4.96 1.33 13.26
CA LEU A 134 6.08 1.21 14.22
C LEU A 134 5.74 1.80 15.60
N GLN A 135 5.21 3.02 15.63
CA GLN A 135 4.82 3.70 16.86
C GLN A 135 3.35 3.43 17.15
N LYS A 136 3.10 2.62 18.17
CA LYS A 136 1.77 2.33 18.70
C LYS A 136 1.54 3.30 19.85
N SER A 137 0.62 4.26 19.69
CA SER A 137 0.24 5.14 20.79
C SER A 137 -0.72 4.40 21.72
N ASP A 138 -0.63 4.61 23.04
CA ASP A 138 -1.50 3.96 24.03
C ASP A 138 -3.00 4.28 23.84
N LYS A 139 -3.34 5.34 23.09
CA LYS A 139 -4.72 5.72 22.77
C LYS A 139 -5.29 4.97 21.56
N ASP A 140 -4.43 4.43 20.70
CA ASP A 140 -4.83 3.85 19.41
C ASP A 140 -4.86 2.30 19.41
N PHE A 141 -4.37 1.66 20.48
CA PHE A 141 -4.22 0.21 20.58
C PHE A 141 -4.61 -0.30 21.98
N SER A 142 -5.31 -1.45 22.07
CA SER A 142 -5.57 -2.09 23.36
C SER A 142 -4.28 -2.68 23.95
N PRO A 143 -4.15 -2.81 25.29
CA PRO A 143 -2.97 -3.39 25.96
C PRO A 143 -2.55 -4.78 25.44
N SER A 144 -3.48 -5.51 24.81
CA SER A 144 -3.23 -6.81 24.15
C SER A 144 -2.50 -6.73 22.80
N THR A 145 -2.20 -5.53 22.29
CA THR A 145 -1.61 -5.30 20.95
C THR A 145 -0.19 -4.74 21.00
N MET A 146 0.52 -4.91 22.11
CA MET A 146 1.91 -4.45 22.29
C MET A 146 2.92 -5.40 21.60
N TYR A 147 2.60 -5.78 20.37
CA TYR A 147 3.48 -6.47 19.45
C TYR A 147 4.63 -5.57 19.03
N LYS A 148 5.84 -6.10 18.92
CA LYS A 148 7.02 -5.31 18.56
C LYS A 148 7.33 -5.53 17.09
N ASP A 149 6.90 -4.61 16.25
CA ASP A 149 7.32 -4.60 14.85
C ASP A 149 8.54 -3.69 14.72
N PHE A 150 9.68 -4.22 14.30
CA PHE A 150 10.91 -3.42 14.22
C PHE A 150 11.91 -3.97 13.18
N PRO A 151 12.71 -3.08 12.59
CA PRO A 151 13.87 -3.50 11.81
C PRO A 151 14.91 -4.14 12.74
N ILE A 152 15.38 -5.35 12.42
CA ILE A 152 16.52 -5.99 13.10
C ILE A 152 17.83 -5.41 12.55
N GLY A 153 17.82 -5.01 11.28
CA GLY A 153 18.93 -4.37 10.57
C GLY A 153 18.43 -3.82 9.24
N ARG A 154 19.35 -3.52 8.31
CA ARG A 154 18.96 -2.99 6.99
C ARG A 154 18.19 -3.99 6.13
N ASP A 155 18.45 -5.29 6.30
CA ASP A 155 17.92 -6.34 5.42
C ASP A 155 17.00 -7.32 6.15
N LYS A 156 16.71 -7.09 7.44
CA LYS A 156 15.86 -7.97 8.24
C LYS A 156 14.84 -7.19 9.06
N PHE A 157 13.64 -7.74 9.16
CA PHE A 157 12.53 -7.13 9.87
C PHE A 157 11.78 -8.16 10.71
N HIS A 158 11.48 -7.79 11.95
CA HIS A 158 10.66 -8.58 12.85
C HIS A 158 9.22 -8.08 12.81
N ILE A 159 8.26 -8.98 12.67
CA ILE A 159 6.82 -8.70 12.69
C ILE A 159 6.15 -9.76 13.55
N ASP A 160 5.39 -9.34 14.56
CA ASP A 160 4.52 -10.29 15.25
C ASP A 160 3.20 -10.46 14.50
N SER A 161 2.70 -11.69 14.47
CA SER A 161 1.35 -11.97 14.00
C SER A 161 0.29 -11.39 14.92
N GLN A 162 -0.96 -11.39 14.46
CA GLN A 162 -2.09 -11.10 15.34
C GLN A 162 -2.21 -12.19 16.44
N SER A 163 -2.75 -11.84 17.62
CA SER A 163 -2.86 -12.74 18.80
C SER A 163 -3.42 -14.11 18.49
N ASN A 164 -4.38 -14.19 17.57
CA ASN A 164 -5.13 -15.42 17.31
C ASN A 164 -4.56 -16.20 16.11
N THR A 165 -3.42 -15.77 15.57
CA THR A 165 -2.76 -16.48 14.47
C THR A 165 -1.93 -17.63 15.06
N SER A 166 -2.47 -18.84 15.01
CA SER A 166 -1.72 -20.07 15.31
C SER A 166 -0.82 -20.44 14.15
N GLU A 167 0.23 -21.21 14.43
CA GLU A 167 1.14 -21.71 13.38
C GLU A 167 0.40 -22.60 12.39
N SER A 168 -0.59 -23.35 12.86
CA SER A 168 -1.48 -24.19 12.06
C SER A 168 -2.50 -23.42 11.20
N SER A 169 -2.61 -22.09 11.36
CA SER A 169 -3.55 -21.30 10.57
C SER A 169 -3.14 -21.23 9.10
N VAL A 170 -4.12 -21.17 8.20
CA VAL A 170 -3.88 -21.06 6.75
C VAL A 170 -2.97 -19.86 6.43
N THR A 171 -3.16 -18.74 7.11
CA THR A 171 -2.31 -17.55 6.92
C THR A 171 -0.87 -17.81 7.35
N ALA A 172 -0.63 -18.40 8.52
CA ALA A 172 0.73 -18.72 8.97
C ALA A 172 1.40 -19.72 8.02
N GLN A 173 0.70 -20.78 7.63
CA GLN A 173 1.20 -21.79 6.69
C GLN A 173 1.53 -21.19 5.32
N ASN A 174 0.65 -20.33 4.78
CA ASN A 174 0.93 -19.62 3.53
C ASN A 174 2.15 -18.70 3.64
N CYS A 175 2.36 -18.05 4.79
CA CYS A 175 3.53 -17.21 5.04
C CYS A 175 4.83 -18.03 5.17
N ILE A 176 4.81 -19.11 5.95
CA ILE A 176 5.97 -19.98 6.18
C ILE A 176 6.39 -20.66 4.87
N HIS A 177 5.44 -21.26 4.16
CA HIS A 177 5.65 -22.00 2.92
C HIS A 177 5.44 -21.15 1.65
N HIS A 178 5.52 -19.82 1.76
CA HIS A 178 5.14 -18.90 0.67
C HIS A 178 5.87 -19.22 -0.65
N LYS A 179 7.18 -19.51 -0.62
CA LYS A 179 7.95 -19.87 -1.81
C LYS A 179 7.42 -21.12 -2.51
N GLU A 180 7.15 -22.17 -1.75
CA GLU A 180 6.68 -23.46 -2.25
C GLU A 180 5.26 -23.34 -2.83
N LEU A 181 4.41 -22.54 -2.18
CA LEU A 181 3.02 -22.33 -2.58
C LEU A 181 2.85 -21.27 -3.68
N GLY A 182 3.93 -20.57 -4.03
CA GLY A 182 3.96 -19.49 -5.02
C GLY A 182 3.32 -18.18 -4.52
N TYR A 183 3.32 -17.95 -3.21
CA TYR A 183 2.89 -16.70 -2.59
C TYR A 183 4.02 -15.68 -2.54
N SER A 184 3.72 -14.42 -2.86
CA SER A 184 4.60 -13.28 -2.57
C SER A 184 4.17 -12.56 -1.30
N ILE A 185 5.14 -12.15 -0.48
CA ILE A 185 4.87 -11.39 0.76
C ILE A 185 5.48 -9.99 0.59
N HIS A 186 4.66 -8.96 0.79
CA HIS A 186 5.00 -7.56 0.55
C HIS A 186 4.92 -6.77 1.86
N LEU A 187 5.95 -5.99 2.17
CA LEU A 187 6.03 -5.23 3.42
C LEU A 187 5.74 -3.73 3.19
N PHE A 188 4.85 -3.19 4.02
CA PHE A 188 4.46 -1.78 4.03
C PHE A 188 4.59 -1.25 5.45
N VAL A 189 5.36 -0.18 5.64
CA VAL A 189 5.69 0.36 6.97
C VAL A 189 5.31 1.82 7.07
N ARG A 190 4.76 2.24 8.21
CA ARG A 190 4.60 3.66 8.56
C ARG A 190 5.05 3.90 10.00
N ASN A 191 5.50 5.12 10.27
CA ASN A 191 5.96 5.46 11.62
C ASN A 191 4.77 5.57 12.60
N THR A 192 3.76 6.36 12.26
CA THR A 192 2.56 6.60 13.09
C THR A 192 1.29 6.32 12.28
N ARG A 193 0.14 6.21 12.95
CA ARG A 193 -1.15 6.04 12.28
C ARG A 193 -1.61 7.31 11.53
N SER A 194 -1.25 8.47 12.03
CA SER A 194 -1.74 9.76 11.55
C SER A 194 -0.61 10.79 11.39
N ILE A 195 -0.76 11.68 10.41
CA ILE A 195 0.04 12.88 10.21
C ILE A 195 -0.92 14.06 10.32
N GLY A 196 -0.93 14.73 11.47
CA GLY A 196 -1.96 15.72 11.80
C GLY A 196 -3.36 15.11 11.74
N PRO A 197 -4.33 15.72 11.01
CA PRO A 197 -5.69 15.19 10.90
C PRO A 197 -5.83 14.04 9.89
N ALA A 198 -4.80 13.75 9.10
CA ALA A 198 -4.86 12.76 8.03
C ALA A 198 -4.29 11.41 8.46
N THR A 199 -4.80 10.32 7.87
CA THR A 199 -4.19 9.00 8.03
C THR A 199 -2.84 8.97 7.32
N ALA A 200 -1.80 8.50 8.01
CA ALA A 200 -0.46 8.37 7.45
C ALA A 200 -0.43 7.24 6.40
N PRO A 201 0.12 7.48 5.20
CA PRO A 201 0.32 6.42 4.21
C PRO A 201 1.43 5.46 4.66
N PHE A 202 1.45 4.26 4.09
CA PHE A 202 2.53 3.30 4.28
C PHE A 202 3.58 3.44 3.20
N GLN A 203 4.84 3.37 3.59
CA GLN A 203 5.96 3.29 2.69
C GLN A 203 6.20 1.82 2.28
N TYR A 204 6.34 1.56 0.98
CA TYR A 204 6.57 0.21 0.46
C TYR A 204 8.05 -0.20 0.62
N MET A 205 8.31 -1.33 1.28
CA MET A 205 9.66 -1.85 1.55
C MET A 205 10.09 -2.94 0.57
N GLY A 206 9.20 -3.38 -0.32
CA GLY A 206 9.47 -4.44 -1.27
C GLY A 206 8.92 -5.81 -0.83
N LYS A 207 9.35 -6.85 -1.53
CA LYS A 207 9.07 -8.24 -1.14
C LYS A 207 9.96 -8.65 0.02
N VAL A 208 9.43 -9.55 0.82
CA VAL A 208 10.13 -10.18 1.94
C VAL A 208 10.00 -11.69 1.88
N ASN A 209 11.03 -12.37 2.35
CA ASN A 209 11.10 -13.81 2.39
C ASN A 209 11.12 -14.28 3.85
N TYR A 210 10.29 -15.26 4.16
CA TYR A 210 10.32 -15.93 5.47
C TYR A 210 11.73 -16.47 5.77
N LEU A 211 12.24 -16.16 6.97
CA LEU A 211 13.53 -16.65 7.45
C LEU A 211 13.36 -17.63 8.62
N GLU A 212 12.71 -17.17 9.69
CA GLU A 212 12.41 -17.97 10.87
C GLU A 212 11.17 -17.41 11.59
N HIS A 213 10.57 -18.20 12.48
CA HIS A 213 9.58 -17.71 13.43
C HIS A 213 9.82 -18.30 14.83
N LYS A 214 9.32 -17.60 15.86
CA LYS A 214 9.37 -18.03 17.26
C LYS A 214 8.08 -17.66 17.98
N GLY A 215 7.70 -18.46 18.97
CA GLY A 215 6.48 -18.25 19.74
C GLY A 215 5.22 -18.71 19.00
N GLU A 216 4.11 -18.73 19.73
CA GLU A 216 2.80 -19.14 19.25
C GLU A 216 1.75 -18.20 19.85
N CYS A 217 0.87 -17.63 19.00
CA CYS A 217 -0.24 -16.75 19.42
C CYS A 217 0.18 -15.58 20.37
N PRO A 218 1.06 -14.65 19.93
CA PRO A 218 1.48 -14.40 18.55
C PRO A 218 2.74 -15.17 18.12
N ILE A 219 2.87 -15.35 16.81
CA ILE A 219 4.09 -15.83 16.16
C ILE A 219 4.94 -14.60 15.81
N GLY A 220 6.17 -14.55 16.30
CA GLY A 220 7.16 -13.56 15.91
C GLY A 220 7.91 -14.01 14.66
N PHE A 221 7.60 -13.43 13.50
CA PHE A 221 8.25 -13.74 12.24
C PHE A 221 9.47 -12.85 12.01
N THR A 222 10.59 -13.46 11.62
CA THR A 222 11.71 -12.76 11.02
C THR A 222 11.66 -12.89 9.51
N TRP A 223 11.68 -11.74 8.84
CA TRP A 223 11.61 -11.59 7.40
C TRP A 223 12.93 -11.06 6.85
N GLN A 224 13.40 -11.66 5.76
CA GLN A 224 14.53 -11.19 4.96
C GLN A 224 14.01 -10.29 3.84
N LEU A 225 14.45 -9.03 3.78
CA LEU A 225 14.10 -8.10 2.70
C LEU A 225 14.91 -8.42 1.44
N GLU A 226 14.28 -8.28 0.27
CA GLU A 226 14.97 -8.34 -1.03
C GLU A 226 15.72 -7.04 -1.36
N HIS A 227 15.31 -5.93 -0.74
CA HIS A 227 15.99 -4.63 -0.82
C HIS A 227 16.16 -4.03 0.57
N SER A 228 17.34 -3.49 0.83
CA SER A 228 17.66 -2.83 2.10
C SER A 228 16.72 -1.67 2.38
N LEU A 229 16.44 -1.45 3.67
CA LEU A 229 15.77 -0.24 4.13
C LEU A 229 16.57 1.02 3.72
N PRO A 230 15.87 2.14 3.42
CA PRO A 230 16.48 3.37 2.91
C PRO A 230 17.49 3.99 3.88
#